data_AF-A0A1G4JI74-F1
#
_entry.id   AF-A0A1G4JI74-F1
#
_cell.length_a   1.000
_cell.length_b   1.000
_cell.length_c   1.000
_cell.angle_alpha   90.00
_cell.angle_beta   90.00
_cell.angle_gamma   90.00
#
_symmetry.space_group_name_H-M   'P 1'
#
loop_
_entity.id
_entity.type
_entity.pdbx_description
1 polymer ?
#
loop_
_entity_poly.entity_id
_entity_poly.type
_entity_poly.pdbx_seq_one_letter_code
_entity_poly.pdbx_strand_id
1 'polypeptide(L)'
;MNLLDQYLSEEEEEEVKSKAALERGIGIRDSQPRLKPLPDQILDKYHISPNIEKYSGEDMNTIARGWTSFAFVEMRPSHRQRLQIDSLVHTVGLQLRSEIGLEFQPLHISELGSPLPLHVSLGPNFSFQTSQELNAFAQMLQVETWQKMNAPFEVGFEPILQIYDNVDRNALFLALDVSQSVKNSHIRRLWTAVQESLDFSRRSDECAASRCAWTFERSHMSIARAFLKPPSIKAAGGHTSAERTLDAQYRRTIEQLNMLLANRPVDRSVLDSLRFQCSGIKLTKQRSNLWIPFGSDTQ
;
A
#
# COMPACT_ATOMS: atom_id res chain seq x y z
N MET A 1 33.72 24.43 32.02
CA MET A 1 34.32 23.17 31.53
C MET A 1 33.20 22.37 30.90
N ASN A 2 33.26 22.17 29.60
CA ASN A 2 32.16 21.65 28.78
C ASN A 2 32.39 20.15 28.55
N LEU A 3 31.42 19.30 28.92
CA LEU A 3 31.52 17.83 28.79
C LEU A 3 31.61 17.36 27.32
N LEU A 4 31.22 18.21 26.36
CA LEU A 4 31.32 17.88 24.94
C LEU A 4 32.77 17.85 24.42
N ASP A 5 33.67 18.66 24.99
CA ASP A 5 35.06 18.72 24.52
C ASP A 5 35.89 17.53 25.00
N GLN A 6 35.49 16.87 26.11
CA GLN A 6 36.13 15.63 26.58
C GLN A 6 35.70 14.40 25.77
N TYR A 7 34.48 14.39 25.24
CA TYR A 7 33.98 13.27 24.43
C TYR A 7 34.57 13.23 23.03
N LEU A 8 34.89 14.39 22.45
CA LEU A 8 35.48 14.47 21.10
C LEU A 8 36.98 14.09 21.09
N SER A 9 37.70 14.28 22.20
CA SER A 9 39.13 13.92 22.27
C SER A 9 39.39 12.42 22.44
N GLU A 10 38.44 11.67 22.99
CA GLU A 10 38.60 10.22 23.21
C GLU A 10 38.34 9.41 21.92
N GLU A 11 37.43 9.84 21.05
CA GLU A 11 37.15 9.16 19.76
C GLU A 11 38.30 9.34 18.75
N GLU A 12 38.95 10.50 18.72
CA GLU A 12 40.09 10.73 17.82
C GLU A 12 41.36 9.96 18.24
N GLU A 13 41.58 9.72 19.54
CA GLU A 13 42.71 8.91 20.02
C GLU A 13 42.54 7.40 19.77
N GLU A 14 41.32 6.88 19.80
CA GLU A 14 41.03 5.48 19.46
C GLU A 14 41.14 5.21 17.94
N GLU A 15 40.79 6.18 17.09
CA GLU A 15 40.91 6.04 15.63
C GLU A 15 42.38 6.04 15.15
N VAL A 16 43.26 6.74 15.85
CA VAL A 16 44.70 6.78 15.53
C VAL A 16 45.42 5.51 16.03
N LYS A 17 45.03 4.96 17.19
CA LYS A 17 45.57 3.68 17.70
C LYS A 17 45.10 2.48 16.87
N SER A 18 43.87 2.50 16.37
CA SER A 18 43.33 1.41 15.52
C SER A 18 43.95 1.39 14.11
N LYS A 19 44.26 2.56 13.51
CA LYS A 19 45.01 2.62 12.24
C LYS A 19 46.47 2.17 12.38
N ALA A 20 47.14 2.50 13.49
CA ALA A 20 48.52 2.08 13.72
C ALA A 20 48.66 0.57 14.02
N ALA A 21 47.63 -0.07 14.57
CA ALA A 21 47.58 -1.52 14.79
C ALA A 21 47.30 -2.33 13.51
N LEU A 22 46.68 -1.72 12.49
CA LEU A 22 46.29 -2.39 11.24
C LEU A 22 47.46 -2.57 10.25
N GLU A 23 48.52 -1.75 10.34
CA GLU A 23 49.67 -1.82 9.44
C GLU A 23 50.78 -2.79 9.90
N ARG A 24 50.63 -3.43 11.07
CA ARG A 24 51.56 -4.46 11.56
C ARG A 24 50.88 -5.79 11.83
N GLY A 25 50.53 -6.48 10.76
CA GLY A 25 50.65 -7.92 10.72
C GLY A 25 49.36 -8.73 10.58
N ILE A 26 49.41 -9.59 9.56
CA ILE A 26 48.69 -10.85 9.39
C ILE A 26 47.29 -10.72 8.79
N GLY A 27 47.21 -11.15 7.52
CA GLY A 27 46.01 -11.14 6.70
C GLY A 27 44.84 -11.90 7.31
N ILE A 28 43.69 -11.24 7.34
CA ILE A 28 42.39 -11.84 7.61
C ILE A 28 41.50 -11.49 6.41
N ARG A 29 41.00 -12.55 5.75
CA ARG A 29 40.08 -12.47 4.63
C ARG A 29 38.81 -11.71 5.07
N ASP A 30 38.50 -10.62 4.37
CA ASP A 30 37.21 -9.94 4.45
C ASP A 30 36.08 -10.94 4.18
N SER A 31 35.47 -11.41 5.25
CA SER A 31 34.23 -12.17 5.24
C SER A 31 33.29 -11.47 6.19
N GLN A 32 32.79 -10.30 5.77
CA GLN A 32 31.63 -9.71 6.42
C GLN A 32 30.51 -10.77 6.40
N PRO A 33 29.96 -11.17 7.56
CA PRO A 33 28.85 -12.09 7.59
C PRO A 33 27.63 -11.39 6.99
N ARG A 34 27.32 -11.71 5.73
CA ARG A 34 26.07 -11.30 5.09
C ARG A 34 24.94 -12.05 5.80
N LEU A 35 24.31 -11.39 6.76
CA LEU A 35 23.09 -11.88 7.40
C LEU A 35 22.06 -12.18 6.31
N LYS A 36 21.43 -13.34 6.40
CA LYS A 36 20.34 -13.69 5.49
C LYS A 36 19.19 -12.70 5.70
N PRO A 37 18.54 -12.22 4.62
CA PRO A 37 17.36 -11.38 4.77
C PRO A 37 16.30 -12.12 5.60
N LEU A 38 15.62 -11.41 6.50
CA LEU A 38 14.57 -12.02 7.31
C LEU A 38 13.48 -12.57 6.39
N PRO A 39 12.95 -13.78 6.66
CA PRO A 39 11.79 -14.30 5.96
C PRO A 39 10.59 -13.35 6.10
N ASP A 40 9.87 -13.13 4.99
CA ASP A 40 8.68 -12.26 4.96
C ASP A 40 7.62 -12.65 5.99
N GLN A 41 7.53 -13.95 6.30
CA GLN A 41 6.63 -14.53 7.29
C GLN A 41 6.83 -13.95 8.71
N ILE A 42 8.08 -13.60 9.07
CA ILE A 42 8.39 -13.00 10.36
C ILE A 42 8.01 -11.51 10.33
N LEU A 43 8.33 -10.81 9.24
CA LEU A 43 7.99 -9.39 9.07
C LEU A 43 6.48 -9.17 9.14
N ASP A 44 5.69 -10.06 8.54
CA ASP A 44 4.23 -9.97 8.53
C ASP A 44 3.60 -10.05 9.91
N LYS A 45 4.26 -10.71 10.87
CA LYS A 45 3.76 -10.81 12.26
C LYS A 45 3.95 -9.51 13.04
N TYR A 46 5.01 -8.74 12.74
CA TYR A 46 5.39 -7.55 13.51
C TYR A 46 5.05 -6.22 12.81
N HIS A 47 4.64 -6.24 11.54
CA HIS A 47 4.16 -5.07 10.81
C HIS A 47 2.64 -4.88 10.84
N ILE A 48 1.93 -5.57 11.73
CA ILE A 48 0.51 -5.29 11.97
C ILE A 48 0.45 -4.02 12.83
N SER A 49 0.15 -2.88 12.20
CA SER A 49 -0.08 -1.64 12.94
C SER A 49 -1.15 -1.88 14.00
N PRO A 50 -0.90 -1.51 15.27
CA PRO A 50 -1.95 -1.54 16.27
C PRO A 50 -3.11 -0.68 15.75
N ASN A 51 -4.32 -1.23 15.77
CA ASN A 51 -5.49 -0.53 15.28
C ASN A 51 -5.97 0.48 16.35
N ILE A 52 -5.22 1.58 16.51
CA ILE A 52 -5.45 2.55 17.58
C ILE A 52 -6.74 3.36 17.32
N GLU A 53 -7.11 3.55 16.05
CA GLU A 53 -8.35 4.24 15.64
C GLU A 53 -9.63 3.52 16.11
N LYS A 54 -9.59 2.21 16.39
CA LYS A 54 -10.72 1.49 17.00
C LYS A 54 -10.98 1.87 18.46
N TYR A 55 -10.04 2.53 19.15
CA TYR A 55 -10.18 2.88 20.56
C TYR A 55 -10.67 4.31 20.80
N SER A 56 -10.88 5.09 19.73
CA SER A 56 -11.24 6.52 19.87
C SER A 56 -12.74 6.81 19.81
N GLY A 57 -13.64 5.82 19.62
CA GLY A 57 -15.05 6.16 19.44
C GLY A 57 -16.16 5.13 19.70
N GLU A 58 -16.04 3.85 19.35
CA GLU A 58 -17.22 2.96 19.36
C GLU A 58 -16.91 1.49 19.70
N ASP A 59 -17.86 0.89 20.43
CA ASP A 59 -17.98 -0.46 20.97
C ASP A 59 -16.94 -1.52 20.58
N MET A 60 -16.36 -2.12 21.62
CA MET A 60 -15.47 -3.30 21.64
C MET A 60 -16.05 -4.59 21.01
N ASN A 61 -17.16 -4.52 20.27
CA ASN A 61 -17.82 -5.70 19.74
C ASN A 61 -17.38 -5.97 18.28
N THR A 62 -16.16 -6.46 18.12
CA THR A 62 -15.65 -6.97 16.82
C THR A 62 -16.50 -8.10 16.22
N ILE A 63 -17.42 -8.69 16.99
CA ILE A 63 -18.37 -9.71 16.53
C ILE A 63 -19.51 -9.07 15.69
N ALA A 64 -19.78 -7.77 15.85
CA ALA A 64 -20.89 -7.09 15.16
C ALA A 64 -20.57 -6.67 13.70
N ARG A 65 -19.30 -6.71 13.25
CA ARG A 65 -18.88 -6.17 11.94
C ARG A 65 -18.70 -7.21 10.82
N GLY A 66 -19.13 -8.46 11.02
CA GLY A 66 -18.99 -9.52 10.03
C GLY A 66 -17.53 -9.91 9.74
N TRP A 67 -17.33 -10.90 8.88
CA TRP A 67 -15.99 -11.39 8.54
C TRP A 67 -15.50 -10.66 7.29
N THR A 68 -14.39 -9.91 7.35
CA THR A 68 -13.90 -9.14 6.20
C THR A 68 -12.54 -9.61 5.69
N SER A 69 -12.31 -9.39 4.39
CA SER A 69 -11.05 -9.71 3.70
C SER A 69 -10.74 -8.72 2.58
N PHE A 70 -9.47 -8.63 2.21
CA PHE A 70 -8.95 -7.74 1.18
C PHE A 70 -7.71 -8.36 0.55
N ALA A 71 -7.71 -8.47 -0.78
CA ALA A 71 -6.63 -9.07 -1.55
C ALA A 71 -5.79 -7.99 -2.23
N PHE A 72 -4.47 -8.09 -2.15
CA PHE A 72 -3.56 -7.08 -2.69
C PHE A 72 -2.18 -7.66 -3.05
N VAL A 73 -1.47 -6.97 -3.93
CA VAL A 73 -0.03 -7.14 -4.17
C VAL A 73 0.72 -6.16 -3.28
N GLU A 74 1.78 -6.60 -2.61
CA GLU A 74 2.56 -5.76 -1.71
C GLU A 74 3.88 -5.30 -2.37
N MET A 75 4.20 -4.02 -2.20
CA MET A 75 5.52 -3.46 -2.46
C MET A 75 6.13 -3.03 -1.12
N ARG A 76 7.39 -3.40 -0.87
CA ARG A 76 8.19 -2.85 0.23
C ARG A 76 9.25 -1.91 -0.33
N PRO A 77 9.03 -0.59 -0.32
CA PRO A 77 9.98 0.35 -0.90
C PRO A 77 11.32 0.29 -0.18
N SER A 78 12.41 0.16 -0.94
CA SER A 78 13.78 0.37 -0.46
C SER A 78 13.99 1.81 -0.01
N HIS A 79 15.08 2.09 0.73
CA HIS A 79 15.42 3.45 1.14
C HIS A 79 15.48 4.44 -0.03
N ARG A 80 16.10 4.03 -1.15
CA ARG A 80 16.17 4.84 -2.38
C ARG A 80 14.78 5.11 -2.96
N GLN A 81 13.93 4.10 -3.04
CA GLN A 81 12.56 4.25 -3.54
C GLN A 81 11.74 5.19 -2.65
N ARG A 82 11.89 5.10 -1.32
CA ARG A 82 11.24 6.03 -0.37
C ARG A 82 11.62 7.49 -0.64
N LEU A 83 12.92 7.78 -0.78
CA LEU A 83 13.38 9.14 -1.12
C LEU A 83 12.80 9.66 -2.44
N GLN A 84 12.62 8.78 -3.43
CA GLN A 84 12.01 9.15 -4.70
C GLN A 84 10.51 9.41 -4.57
N ILE A 85 9.81 8.60 -3.76
CA ILE A 85 8.40 8.84 -3.43
C ILE A 85 8.27 10.16 -2.64
N ASP A 86 9.12 10.41 -1.65
CA ASP A 86 9.11 11.66 -0.88
C ASP A 86 9.33 12.87 -1.76
N SER A 87 10.32 12.82 -2.65
CA SER A 87 10.59 13.90 -3.60
C SER A 87 9.40 14.15 -4.55
N LEU A 88 8.78 13.08 -5.06
CA LEU A 88 7.61 13.16 -5.91
C LEU A 88 6.40 13.76 -5.18
N VAL A 89 6.09 13.23 -3.99
CA VAL A 89 4.98 13.68 -3.14
C VAL A 89 5.18 15.12 -2.70
N HIS A 90 6.40 15.52 -2.33
CA HIS A 90 6.72 16.90 -1.98
C HIS A 90 6.51 17.85 -3.17
N THR A 91 7.04 17.49 -4.34
CA THR A 91 6.94 18.33 -5.55
C THR A 91 5.49 18.54 -5.98
N VAL A 92 4.72 17.46 -6.03
CA VAL A 92 3.29 17.50 -6.39
C VAL A 92 2.47 18.15 -5.28
N GLY A 93 2.80 17.85 -4.02
CA GLY A 93 2.12 18.37 -2.84
C GLY A 93 2.24 19.88 -2.70
N LEU A 94 3.41 20.48 -2.94
CA LEU A 94 3.57 21.94 -2.96
C LEU A 94 2.64 22.62 -3.98
N GLN A 95 2.50 22.00 -5.15
CA GLN A 95 1.64 22.52 -6.21
C GLN A 95 0.16 22.41 -5.83
N LEU A 96 -0.28 21.21 -5.42
CA LEU A 96 -1.67 20.99 -4.99
C LEU A 96 -2.03 21.82 -3.76
N ARG A 97 -1.09 22.06 -2.84
CA ARG A 97 -1.29 22.95 -1.70
C ARG A 97 -1.55 24.39 -2.14
N SER A 98 -0.82 24.87 -3.15
CA SER A 98 -1.01 26.22 -3.68
C SER A 98 -2.35 26.40 -4.41
N GLU A 99 -2.84 25.33 -5.07
CA GLU A 99 -4.06 25.37 -5.87
C GLU A 99 -5.33 25.13 -5.02
N ILE A 100 -5.28 24.21 -4.04
CA ILE A 100 -6.47 23.74 -3.30
C ILE A 100 -6.27 23.57 -1.78
N GLY A 101 -5.08 23.87 -1.25
CA GLY A 101 -4.83 23.83 0.20
C GLY A 101 -4.79 22.42 0.81
N LEU A 102 -4.59 21.37 0.01
CA LEU A 102 -4.40 20.00 0.51
C LEU A 102 -2.94 19.72 0.87
N GLU A 103 -2.76 18.96 1.94
CA GLU A 103 -1.46 18.47 2.38
C GLU A 103 -1.45 16.94 2.30
N PHE A 104 -0.56 16.42 1.46
CA PHE A 104 -0.38 14.98 1.27
C PHE A 104 0.69 14.44 2.20
N GLN A 105 0.31 13.43 2.98
CA GLN A 105 1.19 12.66 3.85
C GLN A 105 1.62 11.38 3.15
N PRO A 106 2.92 11.02 3.14
CA PRO A 106 3.39 9.80 2.51
C PRO A 106 2.82 8.54 3.19
N LEU A 107 2.48 7.53 2.39
CA LEU A 107 1.92 6.26 2.89
C LEU A 107 2.97 5.21 3.24
N HIS A 108 4.23 5.44 2.87
CA HIS A 108 5.32 4.48 3.03
C HIS A 108 6.10 4.67 4.35
N ILE A 109 5.63 5.55 5.23
CA ILE A 109 6.23 5.85 6.56
C ILE A 109 5.09 5.95 7.58
N SER A 110 5.29 5.38 8.77
CA SER A 110 4.38 5.51 9.91
C SER A 110 4.55 6.84 10.62
N GLU A 111 3.64 7.18 11.54
CA GLU A 111 3.75 8.39 12.36
C GLU A 111 5.04 8.42 13.21
N LEU A 112 5.60 7.25 13.53
CA LEU A 112 6.86 7.12 14.27
C LEU A 112 8.10 7.01 13.36
N GLY A 113 7.94 7.22 12.05
CA GLY A 113 9.05 7.19 11.10
C GLY A 113 9.46 5.79 10.62
N SER A 114 8.75 4.73 11.02
CA SER A 114 9.06 3.37 10.54
C SER A 114 8.56 3.13 9.12
N PRO A 115 9.31 2.40 8.26
CA PRO A 115 8.89 2.15 6.89
C PRO A 115 7.64 1.25 6.83
N LEU A 116 6.71 1.59 5.94
CA LEU A 116 5.48 0.84 5.69
C LEU A 116 5.44 0.30 4.25
N PRO A 117 4.83 -0.88 4.04
CA PRO A 117 4.57 -1.38 2.70
C PRO A 117 3.51 -0.53 1.98
N LEU A 118 3.63 -0.46 0.67
CA LEU A 118 2.58 0.02 -0.23
C LEU A 118 1.90 -1.18 -0.90
N HIS A 119 0.75 -0.96 -1.54
CA HIS A 119 0.03 -2.04 -2.19
C HIS A 119 -0.74 -1.63 -3.43
N VAL A 120 -0.99 -2.62 -4.29
CA VAL A 120 -1.95 -2.56 -5.40
C VAL A 120 -3.13 -3.44 -5.03
N SER A 121 -4.32 -2.84 -4.92
CA SER A 121 -5.56 -3.56 -4.61
C SER A 121 -5.92 -4.51 -5.76
N LEU A 122 -6.41 -5.71 -5.42
CA LEU A 122 -6.97 -6.67 -6.39
C LEU A 122 -8.51 -6.73 -6.34
N GLY A 123 -9.12 -5.89 -5.51
CA GLY A 123 -10.56 -5.79 -5.36
C GLY A 123 -10.94 -4.90 -4.19
N PRO A 124 -12.25 -4.71 -3.93
CA PRO A 124 -12.74 -4.01 -2.76
C PRO A 124 -12.54 -4.84 -1.48
N ASN A 125 -12.89 -4.27 -0.33
CA ASN A 125 -13.08 -5.05 0.89
C ASN A 125 -14.28 -6.00 0.72
N PHE A 126 -14.06 -7.28 0.97
CA PHE A 126 -15.07 -8.33 0.91
C PHE A 126 -15.63 -8.59 2.29
N SER A 127 -16.95 -8.71 2.41
CA SER A 127 -17.65 -9.16 3.61
C SER A 127 -18.21 -10.56 3.42
N PHE A 128 -18.08 -11.39 4.45
CA PHE A 128 -18.56 -12.76 4.55
C PHE A 128 -19.45 -12.90 5.77
N GLN A 129 -20.51 -13.71 5.67
CA GLN A 129 -21.46 -13.94 6.75
C GLN A 129 -20.85 -14.87 7.81
N THR A 130 -20.02 -15.83 7.38
CA THR A 130 -19.40 -16.81 8.28
C THR A 130 -17.89 -16.88 8.10
N SER A 131 -17.19 -17.34 9.14
CA SER A 131 -15.74 -17.64 9.05
C SER A 131 -15.46 -18.79 8.09
N GLN A 132 -16.41 -19.70 7.90
CA GLN A 132 -16.29 -20.81 6.95
C GLN A 132 -16.24 -20.32 5.51
N GLU A 133 -17.07 -19.35 5.14
CA GLU A 133 -17.02 -18.71 3.81
C GLU A 133 -15.68 -18.00 3.58
N LEU A 134 -15.20 -17.23 4.57
CA LEU A 134 -13.88 -16.59 4.51
C LEU A 134 -12.74 -17.62 4.36
N ASN A 135 -12.82 -18.74 5.07
CA ASN A 135 -11.85 -19.83 4.96
C ASN A 135 -11.89 -20.49 3.58
N ALA A 136 -13.08 -20.77 3.06
CA ALA A 136 -13.28 -21.34 1.72
C ALA A 136 -12.75 -20.39 0.64
N PHE A 137 -13.03 -19.09 0.77
CA PHE A 137 -12.48 -18.05 -0.10
C PHE A 137 -10.95 -18.07 -0.10
N ALA A 138 -10.32 -18.07 1.08
CA ALA A 138 -8.86 -18.06 1.17
C ALA A 138 -8.22 -19.32 0.57
N GLN A 139 -8.82 -20.50 0.79
CA GLN A 139 -8.35 -21.76 0.19
C GLN A 139 -8.52 -21.77 -1.33
N MET A 140 -9.68 -21.34 -1.82
CA MET A 140 -9.93 -21.28 -3.26
C MET A 140 -9.02 -20.26 -3.93
N LEU A 141 -8.81 -19.10 -3.32
CA LEU A 141 -7.89 -18.09 -3.85
C LEU A 141 -6.46 -18.61 -3.96
N GLN A 142 -6.02 -19.44 -3.01
CA GLN A 142 -4.72 -20.10 -3.10
C GLN A 142 -4.64 -21.04 -4.31
N VAL A 143 -5.67 -21.85 -4.54
CA VAL A 143 -5.74 -22.76 -5.70
C VAL A 143 -5.77 -21.98 -7.01
N GLU A 144 -6.67 -21.02 -7.13
CA GLU A 144 -6.85 -20.18 -8.33
C GLU A 144 -5.60 -19.37 -8.66
N THR A 145 -4.94 -18.82 -7.64
CA THR A 145 -3.68 -18.08 -7.82
C THR A 145 -2.59 -19.00 -8.35
N TRP A 146 -2.45 -20.20 -7.79
CA TRP A 146 -1.44 -21.18 -8.26
C TRP A 146 -1.73 -21.60 -9.71
N GLN A 147 -2.99 -21.87 -10.07
CA GLN A 147 -3.34 -22.32 -11.42
C GLN A 147 -3.16 -21.23 -12.49
N LYS A 148 -3.39 -19.96 -12.14
CA LYS A 148 -3.35 -18.84 -13.09
C LYS A 148 -2.00 -18.12 -13.14
N MET A 149 -1.16 -18.29 -12.13
CA MET A 149 0.11 -17.59 -11.96
C MET A 149 1.24 -18.58 -11.68
N ASN A 150 2.12 -18.75 -12.65
CA ASN A 150 3.19 -19.76 -12.60
C ASN A 150 4.59 -19.16 -12.41
N ALA A 151 4.69 -17.83 -12.40
CA ALA A 151 5.95 -17.13 -12.25
C ALA A 151 5.73 -15.74 -11.65
N PRO A 152 6.74 -15.21 -10.93
CA PRO A 152 6.79 -13.80 -10.58
C PRO A 152 6.75 -12.89 -11.81
N PHE A 153 6.19 -11.69 -11.65
CA PHE A 153 6.18 -10.67 -12.70
C PHE A 153 6.60 -9.31 -12.14
N GLU A 154 7.10 -8.44 -13.01
CA GLU A 154 7.45 -7.07 -12.64
C GLU A 154 6.22 -6.16 -12.72
N VAL A 155 5.96 -5.40 -11.66
CA VAL A 155 4.95 -4.35 -11.63
C VAL A 155 5.62 -3.03 -12.01
N GLY A 156 5.12 -2.41 -13.07
CA GLY A 156 5.50 -1.06 -13.50
C GLY A 156 4.30 -0.11 -13.52
N PHE A 157 4.56 1.17 -13.72
CA PHE A 157 3.57 2.25 -13.61
C PHE A 157 3.52 3.12 -14.86
N GLU A 158 2.35 3.67 -15.16
CA GLU A 158 2.19 4.72 -16.17
C GLU A 158 2.77 6.05 -15.68
N PRO A 159 3.19 6.95 -16.59
CA PRO A 159 3.73 8.25 -16.24
C PRO A 159 2.64 9.25 -15.79
N ILE A 160 1.51 8.79 -15.27
CA ILE A 160 0.36 9.62 -14.91
C ILE A 160 0.03 9.40 -13.43
N LEU A 161 -0.07 10.51 -12.70
CA LEU A 161 -0.59 10.52 -11.33
C LEU A 161 -2.10 10.71 -11.34
N GLN A 162 -2.77 10.07 -10.39
CA GLN A 162 -4.21 10.19 -10.22
C GLN A 162 -4.59 10.36 -8.75
N ILE A 163 -5.68 11.09 -8.52
CA ILE A 163 -6.37 11.22 -7.25
C ILE A 163 -7.55 10.26 -7.20
N TYR A 164 -7.59 9.48 -6.13
CA TYR A 164 -8.69 8.60 -5.77
C TYR A 164 -9.29 9.03 -4.43
N ASP A 165 -10.58 8.80 -4.23
CA ASP A 165 -11.25 8.95 -2.94
C ASP A 165 -11.51 7.60 -2.26
N ASN A 166 -11.64 7.61 -0.94
CA ASN A 166 -12.18 6.45 -0.23
C ASN A 166 -13.71 6.42 -0.28
N VAL A 167 -14.26 5.27 0.13
CA VAL A 167 -15.72 5.03 0.21
C VAL A 167 -16.42 6.09 1.07
N ASP A 168 -15.81 6.51 2.18
CA ASP A 168 -16.36 7.50 3.10
C ASP A 168 -16.17 8.95 2.64
N ARG A 169 -15.43 9.17 1.53
CA ARG A 169 -15.13 10.48 0.93
C ARG A 169 -14.58 11.51 1.92
N ASN A 170 -13.77 11.04 2.86
CA ASN A 170 -13.10 11.88 3.84
C ASN A 170 -11.57 11.92 3.61
N ALA A 171 -11.07 11.15 2.65
CA ALA A 171 -9.67 11.10 2.28
C ALA A 171 -9.48 11.00 0.77
N LEU A 172 -8.44 11.68 0.29
CA LEU A 172 -7.95 11.62 -1.07
C LEU A 172 -6.58 10.94 -1.09
N PHE A 173 -6.33 10.16 -2.14
CA PHE A 173 -5.12 9.36 -2.30
C PHE A 173 -4.45 9.74 -3.61
N LEU A 174 -3.19 10.17 -3.52
CA LEU A 174 -2.33 10.35 -4.68
C LEU A 174 -1.72 8.99 -5.04
N ALA A 175 -1.93 8.56 -6.28
CA ALA A 175 -1.57 7.22 -6.72
C ALA A 175 -0.85 7.21 -8.07
N LEU A 176 0.01 6.20 -8.23
CA LEU A 176 0.62 5.81 -9.49
C LEU A 176 -0.25 4.74 -10.15
N ASP A 177 -0.62 4.98 -11.41
CA ASP A 177 -1.43 4.02 -12.15
C ASP A 177 -0.57 2.84 -12.61
N VAL A 178 -1.06 1.60 -12.47
CA VAL A 178 -0.30 0.42 -12.94
C VAL A 178 -0.27 0.41 -14.46
N SER A 179 0.86 0.01 -15.05
CA SER A 179 1.00 0.01 -16.51
C SER A 179 -0.06 -0.84 -17.20
N GLN A 180 -0.53 -0.40 -18.37
CA GLN A 180 -1.58 -1.07 -19.12
C GLN A 180 -1.19 -2.50 -19.54
N SER A 181 0.10 -2.73 -19.82
CA SER A 181 0.62 -4.06 -20.10
C SER A 181 0.45 -4.99 -18.90
N VAL A 182 0.81 -4.54 -17.69
CA VAL A 182 0.71 -5.32 -16.45
C VAL A 182 -0.75 -5.52 -16.04
N LYS A 183 -1.60 -4.50 -16.21
CA LYS A 183 -3.06 -4.59 -15.98
C LYS A 183 -3.69 -5.70 -16.81
N ASN A 184 -3.49 -5.66 -18.13
CA ASN A 184 -4.14 -6.57 -19.06
C ASN A 184 -3.60 -8.01 -19.02
N SER A 185 -2.36 -8.20 -18.55
CA SER A 185 -1.72 -9.51 -18.45
C SER A 185 -1.88 -10.15 -17.08
N HIS A 186 -1.33 -9.55 -16.03
CA HIS A 186 -1.16 -10.19 -14.72
C HIS A 186 -2.26 -9.77 -13.74
N ILE A 187 -2.54 -8.47 -13.61
CA ILE A 187 -3.55 -7.99 -12.65
C ILE A 187 -4.93 -8.50 -13.02
N ARG A 188 -5.28 -8.53 -14.31
CA ARG A 188 -6.54 -9.13 -14.78
C ARG A 188 -6.67 -10.59 -14.36
N ARG A 189 -5.61 -11.39 -14.48
CA ARG A 189 -5.62 -12.81 -14.06
C ARG A 189 -5.82 -12.96 -12.56
N LEU A 190 -5.09 -12.16 -11.76
CA LEU A 190 -5.25 -12.13 -10.30
C LEU A 190 -6.65 -11.68 -9.89
N TRP A 191 -7.19 -10.65 -10.53
CA TRP A 191 -8.56 -10.19 -10.29
C TRP A 191 -9.57 -11.29 -10.61
N THR A 192 -9.42 -11.97 -11.75
CA THR A 192 -10.28 -13.11 -12.11
C THR A 192 -10.17 -14.24 -11.08
N ALA A 193 -8.96 -14.56 -10.60
CA ALA A 193 -8.76 -15.54 -9.50
C ALA A 193 -9.53 -15.13 -8.23
N VAL A 194 -9.48 -13.84 -7.86
CA VAL A 194 -10.23 -13.29 -6.73
C VAL A 194 -11.74 -13.41 -6.95
N GLN A 195 -12.26 -13.04 -8.13
CA GLN A 195 -13.69 -13.11 -8.42
C GLN A 195 -14.21 -14.56 -8.40
N GLU A 196 -13.53 -15.49 -9.07
CA GLU A 196 -13.94 -16.90 -9.08
C GLU A 196 -13.90 -17.53 -7.69
N SER A 197 -12.91 -17.14 -6.87
CA SER A 197 -12.84 -17.56 -5.46
C SER A 197 -13.97 -17.01 -4.61
N LEU A 198 -14.40 -15.76 -4.87
CA LEU A 198 -15.55 -15.17 -4.19
C LEU A 198 -16.84 -15.88 -4.58
N ASP A 199 -17.05 -16.12 -5.86
CA ASP A 199 -18.22 -16.81 -6.39
C ASP A 199 -18.31 -18.24 -5.83
N PHE A 200 -17.19 -18.94 -5.70
CA PHE A 200 -17.15 -20.26 -5.05
C PHE A 200 -17.51 -20.21 -3.56
N SER A 201 -17.04 -19.18 -2.85
CA SER A 201 -17.17 -19.10 -1.38
C SER A 201 -18.56 -18.67 -0.91
N ARG A 202 -19.32 -17.96 -1.74
CA ARG A 202 -20.63 -17.43 -1.39
C ARG A 202 -21.71 -18.46 -1.68
N ARG A 203 -22.34 -18.98 -0.62
CA ARG A 203 -23.40 -19.99 -0.71
C ARG A 203 -24.82 -19.39 -0.87
N SER A 204 -24.95 -18.06 -0.82
CA SER A 204 -26.24 -17.36 -0.88
C SER A 204 -26.26 -16.31 -2.00
N ASP A 205 -27.31 -16.35 -2.83
CA ASP A 205 -27.59 -15.42 -3.93
C ASP A 205 -27.91 -13.98 -3.45
N GLU A 206 -28.03 -13.75 -2.14
CA GLU A 206 -28.53 -12.48 -1.57
C GLU A 206 -27.55 -11.30 -1.67
N CYS A 207 -26.31 -11.51 -2.12
CA CYS A 207 -25.29 -10.44 -2.20
C CYS A 207 -24.76 -10.19 -3.62
N ALA A 208 -25.59 -10.42 -4.64
CA ALA A 208 -25.29 -10.01 -6.02
C ALA A 208 -25.34 -8.47 -6.23
N ALA A 209 -25.97 -7.73 -5.30
CA ALA A 209 -26.29 -6.31 -5.48
C ALA A 209 -25.15 -5.33 -5.15
N SER A 210 -24.02 -5.79 -4.61
CA SER A 210 -22.83 -4.96 -4.41
C SER A 210 -21.62 -5.56 -5.11
N ARG A 211 -21.76 -5.87 -6.42
CA ARG A 211 -20.61 -5.87 -7.32
C ARG A 211 -20.07 -4.44 -7.34
N CYS A 212 -19.18 -4.14 -6.41
CA CYS A 212 -18.51 -2.87 -6.28
C CYS A 212 -17.96 -2.49 -7.66
N ALA A 213 -18.11 -1.21 -8.05
CA ALA A 213 -17.66 -0.65 -9.33
C ALA A 213 -16.12 -0.68 -9.54
N TRP A 214 -15.40 -1.49 -8.76
CA TRP A 214 -13.97 -1.68 -8.86
C TRP A 214 -13.67 -2.68 -9.99
N THR A 215 -12.79 -2.27 -10.90
CA THR A 215 -12.27 -3.11 -11.99
C THR A 215 -10.75 -3.04 -11.98
N PHE A 216 -10.09 -4.08 -12.52
CA PHE A 216 -8.62 -4.11 -12.65
C PHE A 216 -8.06 -2.96 -13.50
N GLU A 217 -8.90 -2.32 -14.32
CA GLU A 217 -8.52 -1.15 -15.11
C GLU A 217 -8.15 0.06 -14.23
N ARG A 218 -8.69 0.12 -13.01
CA ARG A 218 -8.39 1.15 -12.02
C ARG A 218 -7.28 0.72 -11.03
N SER A 219 -6.53 -0.34 -11.32
CA SER A 219 -5.45 -0.77 -10.45
C SER A 219 -4.33 0.25 -10.38
N HIS A 220 -4.06 0.71 -9.17
CA HIS A 220 -3.10 1.76 -8.85
C HIS A 220 -2.39 1.43 -7.53
N MET A 221 -1.27 2.10 -7.28
CA MET A 221 -0.58 2.10 -6.00
C MET A 221 -0.66 3.50 -5.39
N SER A 222 -1.36 3.63 -4.26
CA SER A 222 -1.41 4.89 -3.51
C SER A 222 -0.07 5.14 -2.83
N ILE A 223 0.48 6.34 -2.99
CA ILE A 223 1.78 6.75 -2.45
C ILE A 223 1.67 7.82 -1.36
N ALA A 224 0.58 8.59 -1.36
CA ALA A 224 0.29 9.58 -0.32
C ALA A 224 -1.22 9.74 -0.10
N ARG A 225 -1.61 10.26 1.07
CA ARG A 225 -3.00 10.56 1.43
C ARG A 225 -3.16 12.00 1.94
N ALA A 226 -4.30 12.61 1.68
CA ALA A 226 -4.71 13.88 2.25
C ALA A 226 -6.11 13.72 2.84
N PHE A 227 -6.33 14.21 4.07
CA PHE A 227 -7.65 14.21 4.67
C PHE A 227 -8.42 15.46 4.28
N LEU A 228 -9.67 15.27 3.90
CA LEU A 228 -10.59 16.37 3.68
C LEU A 228 -11.11 16.81 5.03
N LYS A 229 -11.06 18.12 5.30
CA LYS A 229 -11.81 18.65 6.45
C LYS A 229 -13.28 18.33 6.19
N PRO A 230 -13.98 17.62 7.09
CA PRO A 230 -15.38 17.35 6.89
C PRO A 230 -16.08 18.70 6.69
N PRO A 231 -16.94 18.85 5.66
CA PRO A 231 -17.78 20.02 5.59
C PRO A 231 -18.54 20.07 6.93
N SER A 232 -18.60 21.23 7.58
CA SER A 232 -19.32 21.42 8.84
C SER A 232 -20.83 21.31 8.61
N ILE A 233 -21.30 20.13 8.21
CA ILE A 233 -22.70 19.80 8.02
C ILE A 233 -23.05 18.98 9.25
N LYS A 234 -23.52 19.68 10.28
CA LYS A 234 -24.23 19.05 11.38
C LYS A 234 -25.32 18.16 10.79
N ALA A 235 -25.33 16.91 11.24
CA ALA A 235 -26.33 15.91 10.94
C ALA A 235 -27.75 16.51 10.89
N ALA A 236 -28.36 16.45 9.72
CA ALA A 236 -29.81 16.52 9.57
C ALA A 236 -30.16 15.51 8.49
N GLY A 237 -30.62 14.35 8.92
CA GLY A 237 -31.04 13.27 8.03
C GLY A 237 -32.10 13.77 7.05
N GLY A 238 -31.75 13.75 5.78
CA GLY A 238 -32.65 14.08 4.68
C GLY A 238 -31.88 14.29 3.40
N HIS A 239 -32.05 13.37 2.44
CA HIS A 239 -31.54 13.50 1.07
C HIS A 239 -32.21 14.69 0.36
N THR A 240 -31.73 15.89 0.67
CA THR A 240 -32.15 17.14 0.04
C THR A 240 -31.35 17.38 -1.24
N SER A 241 -31.89 18.20 -2.15
CA SER A 241 -31.21 18.58 -3.41
C SER A 241 -29.79 19.13 -3.19
N ALA A 242 -29.52 19.71 -2.02
CA ALA A 242 -28.22 20.22 -1.61
C ALA A 242 -27.14 19.11 -1.52
N GLU A 243 -27.47 17.90 -1.05
CA GLU A 243 -26.52 16.79 -0.98
C GLU A 243 -26.07 16.33 -2.36
N ARG A 244 -26.99 16.30 -3.33
CA ARG A 244 -26.67 15.96 -4.73
C ARG A 244 -25.76 16.99 -5.38
N THR A 245 -25.95 18.28 -5.05
CA THR A 245 -25.07 19.35 -5.53
C THR A 245 -23.66 19.26 -4.94
N LEU A 246 -23.55 18.93 -3.65
CA LEU A 246 -22.26 18.73 -2.98
C LEU A 246 -21.49 17.51 -3.54
N ASP A 247 -22.18 16.40 -3.79
CA ASP A 247 -21.60 15.22 -4.43
C ASP A 247 -21.09 15.54 -5.85
N ALA A 248 -21.89 16.23 -6.66
CA ALA A 248 -21.48 16.64 -7.99
C ALA A 248 -20.27 17.59 -7.96
N GLN A 249 -20.25 18.54 -7.02
CA GLN A 249 -19.11 19.44 -6.82
C GLN A 249 -17.85 18.67 -6.41
N TYR A 250 -17.99 17.73 -5.47
CA TYR A 250 -16.89 16.89 -5.00
C TYR A 250 -16.25 16.08 -6.15
N ARG A 251 -17.07 15.41 -6.96
CA ARG A 251 -16.57 14.66 -8.13
C ARG A 251 -15.89 15.56 -9.15
N ARG A 252 -16.45 16.73 -9.43
CA ARG A 252 -15.81 17.74 -10.30
C ARG A 252 -14.46 18.18 -9.76
N THR A 253 -14.31 18.34 -8.45
CA THR A 253 -13.00 18.66 -7.84
C THR A 253 -11.98 17.56 -8.09
N ILE A 254 -12.35 16.28 -7.92
CA ILE A 254 -11.47 15.15 -8.24
C ILE A 254 -11.10 15.12 -9.73
N GLU A 255 -12.07 15.32 -10.61
CA GLU A 255 -11.85 15.39 -12.06
C GLU A 255 -10.89 16.53 -12.44
N GLN A 256 -11.08 17.72 -11.86
CA GLN A 256 -10.18 18.86 -12.04
C GLN A 256 -8.75 18.54 -11.59
N LEU A 257 -8.60 17.91 -10.43
CA LEU A 257 -7.28 17.49 -9.94
C LEU A 257 -6.62 16.49 -10.87
N ASN A 258 -7.38 15.51 -11.36
CA ASN A 258 -6.87 14.54 -12.31
C ASN A 258 -6.48 15.18 -13.65
N MET A 259 -7.22 16.18 -14.13
CA MET A 259 -6.83 16.95 -15.32
C MET A 259 -5.55 17.75 -15.11
N LEU A 260 -5.36 18.34 -13.91
CA LEU A 260 -4.14 19.07 -13.56
C LEU A 260 -2.92 18.13 -13.53
N LEU A 261 -3.08 16.94 -12.94
CA LEU A 261 -2.03 15.93 -12.88
C LEU A 261 -1.73 15.29 -14.24
N ALA A 262 -2.71 15.13 -15.13
CA ALA A 262 -2.52 14.58 -16.47
C ALA A 262 -1.53 15.42 -17.31
N ASN A 263 -1.43 16.72 -17.05
CA ASN A 263 -0.48 17.61 -17.74
C ASN A 263 0.93 17.60 -17.13
N ARG A 264 1.18 16.77 -16.13
CA ARG A 264 2.45 16.73 -15.37
C ARG A 264 2.93 15.28 -15.25
N PRO A 265 3.49 14.70 -16.33
CA PRO A 265 3.90 13.32 -16.31
C PRO A 265 5.07 13.09 -15.35
N VAL A 266 5.08 11.93 -14.72
CA VAL A 266 6.20 11.49 -13.86
C VAL A 266 7.38 11.10 -14.73
N ASP A 267 8.59 11.49 -14.32
CA ASP A 267 9.82 11.10 -15.03
C ASP A 267 9.97 9.58 -15.07
N ARG A 268 10.30 9.04 -16.25
CA ARG A 268 10.56 7.62 -16.47
C ARG A 268 11.65 7.08 -15.56
N SER A 269 12.68 7.89 -15.26
CA SER A 269 13.77 7.48 -14.36
C SER A 269 13.26 7.14 -12.95
N VAL A 270 12.25 7.89 -12.48
CA VAL A 270 11.56 7.66 -11.21
C VAL A 270 10.68 6.42 -11.32
N LEU A 271 9.88 6.29 -12.39
CA LEU A 271 9.00 5.13 -12.58
C LEU A 271 9.78 3.82 -12.63
N ASP A 272 10.89 3.77 -13.37
CA ASP A 272 11.71 2.58 -13.50
C ASP A 272 12.34 2.16 -12.16
N SER A 273 12.70 3.13 -11.32
CA SER A 273 13.19 2.83 -9.98
C SER A 273 12.12 2.35 -8.99
N LEU A 274 10.83 2.66 -9.25
CA LEU A 274 9.70 2.23 -8.42
C LEU A 274 9.15 0.86 -8.82
N ARG A 275 9.64 0.27 -9.92
CA ARG A 275 9.29 -1.10 -10.30
C ARG A 275 9.65 -2.08 -9.20
N PHE A 276 8.84 -3.14 -9.08
CA PHE A 276 9.10 -4.20 -8.12
C PHE A 276 8.62 -5.57 -8.64
N GLN A 277 9.27 -6.62 -8.17
CA GLN A 277 8.89 -7.99 -8.50
C GLN A 277 7.78 -8.47 -7.57
N CYS A 278 6.67 -8.93 -8.14
CA CYS A 278 5.57 -9.56 -7.44
C CYS A 278 5.70 -11.08 -7.59
N SER A 279 5.84 -11.80 -6.47
CA SER A 279 5.96 -13.28 -6.43
C SER A 279 4.75 -13.98 -5.79
N GLY A 280 3.71 -13.22 -5.45
CA GLY A 280 2.52 -13.70 -4.77
C GLY A 280 1.59 -12.56 -4.39
N ILE A 281 0.48 -12.90 -3.77
CA ILE A 281 -0.50 -11.93 -3.25
C ILE A 281 -0.65 -12.09 -1.75
N LYS A 282 -1.12 -11.02 -1.10
CA LYS A 282 -1.54 -11.04 0.30
C LYS A 282 -3.04 -10.97 0.41
N LEU A 283 -3.55 -11.66 1.42
CA LEU A 283 -4.95 -11.66 1.79
C LEU A 283 -5.09 -11.27 3.26
N THR A 284 -5.80 -10.18 3.55
CA THR A 284 -6.17 -9.88 4.93
C THR A 284 -7.21 -10.91 5.40
N LYS A 285 -6.96 -11.53 6.53
CA LYS A 285 -7.86 -12.48 7.17
C LYS A 285 -7.94 -12.10 8.64
N GLN A 286 -8.97 -11.30 8.98
CA GLN A 286 -9.18 -10.76 10.32
C GLN A 286 -7.98 -9.94 10.84
N ARG A 287 -7.18 -10.52 11.75
CA ARG A 287 -6.00 -9.89 12.38
C ARG A 287 -4.67 -10.40 11.80
N SER A 288 -4.71 -11.15 10.69
CA SER A 288 -3.52 -11.71 10.05
C SER A 288 -3.52 -11.42 8.55
N ASN A 289 -2.33 -11.35 7.97
CA ASN A 289 -2.15 -11.39 6.53
C ASN A 289 -1.70 -12.80 6.13
N LEU A 290 -2.42 -13.42 5.19
CA LEU A 290 -2.02 -14.66 4.57
C LEU A 290 -1.22 -14.35 3.31
N TRP A 291 -0.03 -14.93 3.20
CA TRP A 291 0.77 -14.89 1.98
C TRP A 291 0.39 -16.07 1.07
N ILE A 292 0.10 -15.78 -0.20
CA ILE A 292 -0.23 -16.75 -1.24
C ILE A 292 0.82 -16.61 -2.34
N PRO A 293 1.84 -17.48 -2.40
CA PRO A 293 2.84 -17.44 -3.45
C PRO A 293 2.25 -17.85 -4.81
N PHE A 294 2.87 -17.39 -5.90
CA PHE A 294 2.62 -17.96 -7.22
C PHE A 294 3.18 -19.37 -7.32
N GLY A 295 2.64 -20.15 -8.25
CA GLY A 295 3.19 -21.45 -8.57
C GLY A 295 4.65 -21.34 -8.99
N SER A 296 5.45 -22.34 -8.68
CA SER A 296 6.75 -22.54 -9.30
C SER A 296 6.57 -23.42 -10.53
N ASP A 297 7.11 -22.98 -11.68
CA ASP A 297 7.37 -23.86 -12.82
C ASP A 297 8.45 -24.88 -12.43
N THR A 298 8.07 -25.87 -11.64
CA THR A 298 8.81 -27.13 -11.51
C THR A 298 8.20 -28.09 -12.52
N GLN A 299 8.67 -28.00 -13.77
CA GLN A 299 8.66 -29.10 -14.73
C GLN A 299 10.07 -29.69 -14.81
#